data_AF-A0A2C5NVE5-F1
#
_entry.id   AF-A0A2C5NVE5-F1
#
_cell.length_a   1.000
_cell.length_b   1.000
_cell.length_c   1.000
_cell.angle_alpha   90.00
_cell.angle_beta   90.00
_cell.angle_gamma   90.00
#
_symmetry.space_group_name_H-M   'P 1'
#
loop_
_entity.id
_entity.type
_entity.pdbx_description
1 polymer ?
#
loop_
_entity_poly.entity_id
_entity_poly.type
_entity_poly.pdbx_seq_one_letter_code
_entity_poly.pdbx_strand_id
1 'polypeptide(L)'
;MHNVTPQCLIKDIISSQKIQDELIKRAFYYTKTINLNGLRPFVRGCIQGLEHKTGNRNLHLLTMLSWENILTSTGIFKGERAWCPECYNEMYDEFQEVYDPLIWFFEQVKMCPKHKKVLFTECPYRDCKGIQKVFNRYSNAYCDKCNRWLGKSNVTHKKDQLTQQEKERQDWIIKNIGGLLRVASDIEPPKTDRIFFIVNQIYEKLFQGDKDLFCKCMDLHSITLCTMKNKQTKVHLDSLLKLSYCTGVDLVDIVSTDTINWADKIVRVPSIHNTSSF
;
A
#
# COMPACT_ATOMS: atom_id res chain seq x y z
N MET A 1 0.42 -11.61 36.21
CA MET A 1 0.46 -12.27 34.88
C MET A 1 1.74 -11.83 34.19
N HIS A 2 2.79 -12.65 34.18
CA HIS A 2 4.12 -12.25 33.70
C HIS A 2 4.55 -12.96 32.40
N ASN A 3 3.70 -13.86 31.88
CA ASN A 3 3.99 -14.61 30.66
C ASN A 3 2.68 -14.81 29.86
N VAL A 4 2.30 -13.77 29.12
CA VAL A 4 1.13 -13.80 28.23
C VAL A 4 1.65 -14.12 26.83
N THR A 5 1.21 -15.22 26.25
CA THR A 5 1.57 -15.53 24.85
C THR A 5 0.89 -14.52 23.92
N PRO A 6 1.48 -14.17 22.77
CA PRO A 6 0.83 -13.33 21.76
C PRO A 6 -0.56 -13.87 21.37
N GLN A 7 -0.75 -15.20 21.40
CA GLN A 7 -2.03 -15.83 21.15
C GLN A 7 -3.08 -15.53 22.23
N CYS A 8 -2.68 -15.49 23.51
CA CYS A 8 -3.58 -15.07 24.60
C CYS A 8 -3.98 -13.59 24.45
N LEU A 9 -3.03 -12.72 24.10
CA LEU A 9 -3.31 -11.30 23.83
C LEU A 9 -4.27 -11.14 22.65
N ILE A 10 -4.03 -11.85 21.54
CA ILE A 10 -4.89 -11.81 20.35
C ILE A 10 -6.30 -12.33 20.70
N LYS A 11 -6.42 -13.43 21.44
CA LYS A 11 -7.72 -13.95 21.89
C LYS A 11 -8.46 -12.94 22.76
N ASP A 12 -7.77 -12.28 23.69
CA ASP A 12 -8.33 -11.26 24.59
C ASP A 12 -8.75 -9.98 23.82
N ILE A 13 -7.93 -9.52 22.87
CA ILE A 13 -8.26 -8.43 21.95
C ILE A 13 -9.53 -8.76 21.15
N ILE A 14 -9.63 -9.99 20.67
CA ILE A 14 -10.77 -10.43 19.86
C ILE A 14 -12.02 -10.62 20.71
N SER A 15 -11.91 -11.18 21.92
CA SER A 15 -13.05 -11.39 22.81
C SER A 15 -13.57 -10.10 23.46
N SER A 16 -12.73 -9.07 23.57
CA SER A 16 -13.13 -7.75 24.09
C SER A 16 -13.83 -6.87 23.05
N GLN A 17 -13.77 -7.22 21.77
CA GLN A 17 -14.46 -6.52 20.69
C GLN A 17 -15.87 -7.12 20.51
N LYS A 18 -16.94 -6.30 20.59
CA LYS A 18 -18.33 -6.67 20.25
C LYS A 18 -18.52 -6.87 18.73
N ILE A 19 -17.57 -7.49 18.04
CA ILE A 19 -17.69 -7.81 16.62
C ILE A 19 -18.41 -9.14 16.53
N GLN A 20 -19.54 -9.19 15.79
CA GLN A 20 -20.37 -10.38 15.66
C GLN A 20 -19.54 -11.64 15.43
N ASP A 21 -19.67 -12.60 16.35
CA ASP A 21 -18.93 -13.86 16.47
C ASP A 21 -18.76 -14.64 15.15
N GLU A 22 -19.68 -14.48 14.20
CA GLU A 22 -19.62 -15.10 12.87
C GLU A 22 -18.49 -14.56 11.97
N LEU A 23 -18.22 -13.26 12.00
CA LEU A 23 -17.21 -12.62 11.15
C LEU A 23 -15.79 -13.01 11.59
N ILE A 24 -15.59 -13.16 12.90
CA ILE A 24 -14.32 -13.61 13.49
C ILE A 24 -14.09 -15.10 13.17
N LYS A 25 -15.10 -15.97 13.31
CA LYS A 25 -14.98 -17.40 12.96
C LYS A 25 -14.64 -17.61 11.48
N ARG A 26 -15.26 -16.84 10.57
CA ARG A 26 -14.89 -16.86 9.15
C ARG A 26 -13.48 -16.30 8.90
N ALA A 27 -13.09 -15.21 9.55
CA ALA A 27 -11.75 -14.61 9.40
C ALA A 27 -10.63 -15.55 9.87
N PHE A 28 -10.85 -16.32 10.95
CA PHE A 28 -9.89 -17.31 11.44
C PHE A 28 -9.64 -18.46 10.45
N TYR A 29 -10.67 -18.88 9.71
CA TYR A 29 -10.54 -19.93 8.69
C TYR A 29 -9.72 -19.46 7.47
N TYR A 30 -9.66 -18.15 7.23
CA TYR A 30 -8.89 -17.52 6.14
C TYR A 30 -7.57 -16.85 6.61
N THR A 31 -7.06 -17.20 7.79
CA THR A 31 -5.82 -16.65 8.39
C THR A 31 -4.56 -16.76 7.53
N LYS A 32 -4.57 -17.53 6.43
CA LYS A 32 -3.46 -17.56 5.48
C LYS A 32 -3.33 -16.31 4.60
N THR A 33 -4.33 -15.41 4.53
CA THR A 33 -4.36 -14.32 3.54
C THR A 33 -4.74 -12.94 4.08
N ILE A 34 -4.86 -12.74 5.39
CA ILE A 34 -5.19 -11.43 5.97
C ILE A 34 -3.92 -10.60 6.13
N ASN A 35 -3.78 -9.56 5.31
CA ASN A 35 -2.76 -8.54 5.51
C ASN A 35 -3.20 -7.57 6.62
N LEU A 36 -2.48 -7.56 7.75
CA LEU A 36 -2.77 -6.71 8.92
C LEU A 36 -2.56 -5.22 8.66
N ASN A 37 -1.89 -4.86 7.57
CA ASN A 37 -1.74 -3.46 7.16
C ASN A 37 -2.98 -2.96 6.39
N GLY A 38 -3.96 -3.83 6.12
CA GLY A 38 -5.05 -3.56 5.19
C GLY A 38 -6.31 -2.93 5.75
N LEU A 39 -7.33 -2.86 4.89
CA LEU A 39 -8.57 -2.09 5.11
C LEU A 39 -9.75 -2.96 5.58
N ARG A 40 -9.50 -4.21 5.99
CA ARG A 40 -10.59 -5.15 6.29
C ARG A 40 -11.16 -4.87 7.68
N PRO A 41 -12.47 -5.07 7.91
CA PRO A 41 -13.08 -4.87 9.23
C PRO A 41 -12.39 -5.63 10.37
N PHE A 42 -11.84 -6.82 10.08
CA PHE A 42 -11.02 -7.57 11.02
C PHE A 42 -9.78 -6.78 11.48
N VAL A 43 -9.07 -6.12 10.55
CA VAL A 43 -7.89 -5.31 10.89
C VAL A 43 -8.28 -4.18 11.83
N ARG A 44 -9.40 -3.48 11.56
CA ARG A 44 -9.94 -2.46 12.45
C ARG A 44 -10.16 -3.00 13.86
N GLY A 45 -10.84 -4.14 13.99
CA GLY A 45 -11.08 -4.76 15.30
C GLY A 45 -9.79 -5.10 16.04
N CYS A 46 -8.80 -5.65 15.35
CA CYS A 46 -7.48 -5.92 15.92
C CYS A 46 -6.79 -4.65 16.39
N ILE A 47 -6.75 -3.61 15.55
CA ILE A 47 -6.12 -2.33 15.89
C ILE A 47 -6.83 -1.69 17.08
N GLN A 48 -8.16 -1.57 17.07
CA GLN A 48 -8.91 -0.97 18.17
C GLN A 48 -8.68 -1.70 19.50
N GLY A 49 -8.61 -3.04 19.48
CA GLY A 49 -8.30 -3.80 20.68
C GLY A 49 -6.86 -3.63 21.14
N LEU A 50 -5.89 -3.57 20.21
CA LEU A 50 -4.50 -3.26 20.53
C LEU A 50 -4.36 -1.85 21.13
N GLU A 51 -4.99 -0.84 20.53
CA GLU A 51 -4.94 0.54 21.01
C GLU A 51 -5.58 0.66 22.40
N HIS A 52 -6.69 -0.04 22.63
CA HIS A 52 -7.34 -0.10 23.94
C HIS A 52 -6.45 -0.75 25.00
N LYS A 53 -5.79 -1.87 24.68
CA LYS A 53 -4.99 -2.64 25.65
C LYS A 53 -3.61 -2.05 25.90
N THR A 54 -3.02 -1.41 24.89
CA THR A 54 -1.68 -0.80 24.97
C THR A 54 -1.71 0.67 25.40
N GLY A 55 -2.88 1.32 25.28
CA GLY A 55 -3.02 2.77 25.48
C GLY A 55 -2.45 3.61 24.34
N ASN A 56 -1.81 2.99 23.34
CA ASN A 56 -1.33 3.69 22.15
C ASN A 56 -2.49 3.89 21.17
N ARG A 57 -2.95 5.12 20.97
CA ARG A 57 -4.13 5.44 20.13
C ARG A 57 -3.84 5.62 18.64
N ASN A 58 -2.59 5.43 18.23
CA ASN A 58 -2.11 5.77 16.89
C ASN A 58 -1.65 4.54 16.09
N LEU A 59 -1.99 3.33 16.52
CA LEU A 59 -1.60 2.10 15.82
C LEU A 59 -2.29 1.96 14.46
N HIS A 60 -3.46 2.56 14.28
CA HIS A 60 -4.12 2.63 12.97
C HIS A 60 -3.26 3.33 11.90
N LEU A 61 -2.37 4.25 12.28
CA LEU A 61 -1.42 4.91 11.36
C LEU A 61 -0.32 3.97 10.84
N LEU A 62 -0.14 2.80 11.46
CA LEU A 62 0.75 1.74 10.98
C LEU A 62 0.06 0.83 9.94
N THR A 63 -1.15 1.19 9.53
CA THR A 63 -1.98 0.47 8.57
C THR A 63 -2.57 1.45 7.55
N MET A 64 -3.36 0.94 6.61
CA MET A 64 -4.10 1.79 5.68
C MET A 64 -5.48 2.24 6.21
N LEU A 65 -5.87 1.92 7.44
CA LEU A 65 -7.22 2.17 7.96
C LEU A 65 -7.69 3.63 7.82
N SER A 66 -6.79 4.63 7.86
CA SER A 66 -7.13 6.03 7.60
C SER A 66 -7.78 6.28 6.23
N TRP A 67 -7.62 5.35 5.29
CA TRP A 67 -8.09 5.43 3.90
C TRP A 67 -9.25 4.48 3.59
N GLU A 68 -9.76 3.77 4.59
CA GLU A 68 -10.73 2.69 4.39
C GLU A 68 -12.06 3.16 3.79
N ASN A 69 -12.44 4.42 3.99
CA ASN A 69 -13.68 4.97 3.46
C ASN A 69 -13.62 5.16 1.95
N ILE A 70 -12.43 5.40 1.41
CA ILE A 70 -12.23 5.75 0.00
C ILE A 70 -11.60 4.61 -0.81
N LEU A 71 -10.79 3.74 -0.20
CA LEU A 71 -10.04 2.71 -0.91
C LEU A 71 -10.68 1.32 -0.81
N THR A 72 -10.64 0.55 -1.89
CA THR A 72 -11.00 -0.87 -1.86
C THR A 72 -9.92 -1.68 -1.14
N SER A 73 -10.30 -2.75 -0.44
CA SER A 73 -9.35 -3.58 0.33
C SER A 73 -8.52 -4.55 -0.53
N THR A 74 -8.64 -4.49 -1.86
CA THR A 74 -8.03 -5.45 -2.80
C THR A 74 -6.97 -4.76 -3.66
N GLY A 75 -5.90 -5.50 -3.99
CA GLY A 75 -4.83 -4.99 -4.85
C GLY A 75 -3.91 -3.94 -4.22
N ILE A 76 -4.04 -3.64 -2.93
CA ILE A 76 -3.15 -2.68 -2.25
C ILE A 76 -1.81 -3.32 -1.90
N PHE A 77 -1.82 -4.57 -1.41
CA PHE A 77 -0.62 -5.20 -0.84
C PHE A 77 -0.14 -6.41 -1.61
N LYS A 78 1.18 -6.61 -1.59
CA LYS A 78 1.88 -7.76 -2.13
C LYS A 78 1.48 -9.06 -1.45
N GLY A 79 1.47 -10.13 -2.24
CA GLY A 79 1.35 -11.50 -1.74
C GLY A 79 2.68 -12.07 -1.21
N GLU A 80 3.79 -11.51 -1.65
CA GLU A 80 5.15 -11.86 -1.21
C GLU A 80 5.81 -10.70 -0.48
N ARG A 81 6.78 -11.03 0.37
CA ARG A 81 7.55 -10.05 1.11
C ARG A 81 8.52 -9.32 0.18
N ALA A 82 8.70 -8.03 0.39
CA ALA A 82 9.66 -7.21 -0.33
C ALA A 82 10.59 -6.49 0.65
N TRP A 83 11.89 -6.40 0.34
CA TRP A 83 12.85 -5.67 1.18
C TRP A 83 14.02 -5.05 0.43
N CYS A 84 14.69 -4.10 1.07
CA CYS A 84 15.96 -3.55 0.61
C CYS A 84 17.11 -4.05 1.51
N PRO A 85 18.09 -4.79 0.97
CA PRO A 85 19.24 -5.26 1.75
C PRO A 85 20.07 -4.13 2.38
N GLU A 86 20.21 -2.99 1.69
CA GLU A 86 20.94 -1.83 2.20
C GLU A 86 20.21 -1.18 3.38
N CYS A 87 18.90 -0.98 3.30
CA CYS A 87 18.11 -0.51 4.45
C CYS A 87 18.23 -1.46 5.65
N TYR A 88 18.35 -2.77 5.43
CA TYR A 88 18.52 -3.73 6.54
C TYR A 88 19.86 -3.58 7.23
N ASN A 89 20.95 -3.40 6.47
CA ASN A 89 22.24 -3.13 7.08
C ASN A 89 22.22 -1.81 7.83
N GLU A 90 21.69 -0.74 7.24
CA GLU A 90 21.60 0.57 7.91
C GLU A 90 20.80 0.52 9.20
N MET A 91 19.61 -0.11 9.19
CA MET A 91 18.78 -0.26 10.40
C MET A 91 19.47 -1.12 11.46
N TYR A 92 20.14 -2.19 11.06
CA TYR A 92 20.87 -3.03 11.99
C TYR A 92 22.07 -2.29 12.60
N ASP A 93 22.85 -1.59 11.79
CA ASP A 93 24.01 -0.82 12.24
C ASP A 93 23.61 0.31 13.20
N GLU A 94 22.49 0.98 12.93
CA GLU A 94 22.02 2.13 13.73
C GLU A 94 21.23 1.72 14.98
N PHE A 95 20.32 0.75 14.87
CA PHE A 95 19.35 0.43 15.92
C PHE A 95 19.46 -0.98 16.48
N GLN A 96 20.30 -1.84 15.89
CA GLN A 96 20.36 -3.29 16.18
C GLN A 96 19.00 -4.00 16.00
N GLU A 97 18.08 -3.38 15.26
CA GLU A 97 16.73 -3.88 15.00
C GLU A 97 16.39 -3.67 13.52
N VAL A 98 15.71 -4.65 12.93
CA VAL A 98 15.26 -4.60 11.53
C VAL A 98 13.76 -4.82 11.46
N TYR A 99 13.10 -3.90 10.76
CA TYR A 99 11.68 -4.00 10.44
C TYR A 99 11.47 -3.75 8.95
N ASP A 100 10.27 -4.11 8.48
CA ASP A 100 9.84 -3.87 7.11
C ASP A 100 9.02 -2.57 7.10
N PRO A 101 9.47 -1.48 6.46
CA PRO A 101 8.65 -0.28 6.30
C PRO A 101 7.33 -0.59 5.59
N LEU A 102 6.23 0.00 6.07
CA LEU A 102 4.87 -0.21 5.53
C LEU A 102 4.80 -0.02 4.00
N ILE A 103 5.55 0.94 3.45
CA ILE A 103 5.59 1.23 2.01
C ILE A 103 6.06 0.04 1.15
N TRP A 104 6.87 -0.88 1.68
CA TRP A 104 7.33 -2.06 0.93
C TRP A 104 6.24 -3.12 0.75
N PHE A 105 5.20 -3.11 1.59
CA PHE A 105 4.10 -4.05 1.47
C PHE A 105 3.17 -3.72 0.30
N PHE A 106 3.25 -2.52 -0.29
CA PHE A 106 2.36 -2.12 -1.37
C PHE A 106 2.69 -2.85 -2.67
N GLU A 107 1.66 -3.35 -3.35
CA GLU A 107 1.81 -4.05 -4.63
C GLU A 107 2.52 -3.17 -5.66
N GLN A 108 2.17 -1.88 -5.68
CA GLN A 108 2.64 -0.87 -6.62
C GLN A 108 4.12 -0.49 -6.43
N VAL A 109 4.67 -0.68 -5.22
CA VAL A 109 6.04 -0.26 -4.88
C VAL A 109 7.02 -1.37 -5.20
N LYS A 110 7.82 -1.19 -6.24
CA LYS A 110 8.85 -2.15 -6.69
C LYS A 110 10.26 -1.71 -6.31
N MET A 111 10.46 -0.43 -5.97
CA MET A 111 11.76 0.13 -5.64
C MET A 111 11.86 0.61 -4.20
N CYS A 112 13.06 0.54 -3.63
CA CYS A 112 13.37 1.14 -2.35
C CYS A 112 13.30 2.68 -2.45
N PRO A 113 12.51 3.36 -1.61
CA PRO A 113 12.43 4.82 -1.60
C PRO A 113 13.78 5.52 -1.33
N LYS A 114 14.63 4.88 -0.52
CA LYS A 114 15.94 5.41 -0.09
C LYS A 114 17.05 5.09 -1.10
N HIS A 115 17.28 3.81 -1.39
CA HIS A 115 18.41 3.38 -2.24
C HIS A 115 18.11 3.31 -3.74
N LYS A 116 16.86 3.52 -4.15
CA LYS A 116 16.45 3.53 -5.57
C LYS A 116 16.83 2.26 -6.33
N LYS A 117 16.78 1.11 -5.66
CA LYS A 117 16.98 -0.23 -6.23
C LYS A 117 15.73 -1.06 -6.13
N VAL A 118 15.59 -2.06 -6.99
CA VAL A 118 14.45 -2.98 -6.96
C VAL A 118 14.46 -3.73 -5.62
N LEU A 119 13.29 -3.81 -4.98
CA LEU A 119 13.13 -4.55 -3.74
C LEU A 119 13.27 -6.05 -4.02
N PHE A 120 13.95 -6.73 -3.12
CA PHE A 120 14.16 -8.17 -3.19
C PHE A 120 12.89 -8.85 -2.69
N THR A 121 12.49 -9.94 -3.34
CA THR A 121 11.40 -10.81 -2.86
C THR A 121 11.84 -12.27 -2.66
N GLU A 122 13.04 -12.60 -3.14
CA GLU A 122 13.68 -13.91 -3.01
C GLU A 122 15.02 -13.82 -2.27
N CYS A 123 15.36 -14.87 -1.54
CA CYS A 123 16.63 -15.00 -0.85
C CYS A 123 17.82 -14.77 -1.82
N PRO A 124 18.79 -13.89 -1.49
CA PRO A 124 19.86 -13.53 -2.43
C PRO A 124 20.88 -14.65 -2.66
N TYR A 125 20.91 -15.65 -1.78
CA TYR A 125 21.83 -16.77 -1.86
C TYR A 125 21.42 -17.75 -2.97
N ARG A 126 22.36 -18.02 -3.89
CA ARG A 126 22.18 -18.81 -5.12
C ARG A 126 21.63 -20.22 -4.88
N ASP A 127 22.04 -20.83 -3.78
CA ASP A 127 21.68 -22.18 -3.32
C ASP A 127 20.32 -22.22 -2.59
N CYS A 128 19.68 -21.08 -2.36
CA CYS A 128 18.40 -21.01 -1.66
C CYS A 128 17.28 -20.44 -2.53
N LYS A 129 17.44 -19.19 -3.02
CA LYS A 129 16.46 -18.50 -3.89
C LYS A 129 14.99 -18.60 -3.49
N GLY A 130 14.72 -18.81 -2.20
CA GLY A 130 13.36 -18.93 -1.68
C GLY A 130 12.62 -17.60 -1.68
N ILE A 131 11.43 -17.57 -2.28
CA ILE A 131 10.48 -16.46 -2.12
C ILE A 131 10.11 -16.33 -0.64
N GLN A 132 10.20 -15.11 -0.12
CA GLN A 132 9.94 -14.82 1.29
C GLN A 132 8.45 -14.51 1.51
N LYS A 133 7.87 -15.10 2.56
CA LYS A 133 6.48 -14.84 2.94
C LYS A 133 6.37 -13.52 3.69
N VAL A 134 5.28 -12.80 3.47
CA VAL A 134 4.97 -11.50 4.11
C VAL A 134 5.10 -11.57 5.63
N PHE A 135 4.66 -12.69 6.23
CA PHE A 135 4.85 -12.97 7.65
C PHE A 135 5.88 -14.08 7.83
N ASN A 136 7.03 -13.73 8.39
CA ASN A 136 8.01 -14.68 8.91
C ASN A 136 7.81 -14.84 10.42
N ARG A 137 7.72 -16.08 10.90
CA ARG A 137 7.51 -16.38 12.33
C ARG A 137 8.75 -16.17 13.19
N TYR A 138 9.93 -16.08 12.57
CA TYR A 138 11.21 -16.17 13.28
C TYR A 138 12.00 -14.86 13.27
N SER A 139 12.03 -14.15 12.14
CA SER A 139 12.70 -12.85 12.05
C SER A 139 12.35 -12.14 10.75
N ASN A 140 12.30 -10.80 10.81
CA ASN A 140 12.25 -9.97 9.61
C ASN A 140 13.64 -9.86 8.94
N ALA A 141 14.72 -10.34 9.54
CA ALA A 141 16.06 -10.09 9.02
C ALA A 141 16.71 -11.31 8.33
N TYR A 142 16.12 -12.50 8.49
CA TYR A 142 16.69 -13.76 8.02
C TYR A 142 15.74 -14.54 7.11
N CYS A 143 16.32 -15.31 6.19
CA CYS A 143 15.59 -16.16 5.25
C CYS A 143 14.80 -17.26 5.96
N ASP A 144 13.53 -17.42 5.61
CA ASP A 144 12.64 -18.45 6.18
C ASP A 144 13.05 -19.90 5.85
N LYS A 145 13.88 -20.11 4.84
CA LYS A 145 14.38 -21.44 4.41
C LYS A 145 15.79 -21.75 4.90
N CYS A 146 16.74 -20.84 4.67
CA CYS A 146 18.16 -21.10 4.95
C CYS A 146 18.69 -20.36 6.19
N ASN A 147 17.85 -19.57 6.85
CA ASN A 147 18.17 -18.82 8.08
C ASN A 147 19.40 -17.89 7.96
N ARG A 148 19.75 -17.46 6.74
CA ARG A 148 20.85 -16.52 6.50
C ARG A 148 20.34 -15.09 6.42
N TRP A 149 21.20 -14.15 6.82
CA TRP A 149 20.98 -12.71 6.79
C TRP A 149 20.53 -12.20 5.42
N LEU A 150 19.42 -11.47 5.36
CA LEU A 150 18.85 -10.97 4.11
C LEU A 150 19.40 -9.61 3.66
N GLY A 151 20.22 -8.95 4.49
CA GLY A 151 20.92 -7.71 4.12
C GLY A 151 22.18 -7.91 3.27
N LYS A 152 22.41 -9.12 2.71
CA LYS A 152 23.52 -9.35 1.77
C LYS A 152 23.34 -8.54 0.48
N SER A 153 24.01 -7.38 0.40
CA SER A 153 23.90 -6.37 -0.66
C SER A 153 24.76 -6.66 -1.92
N ASN A 154 25.79 -7.50 -1.81
CA ASN A 154 26.76 -7.75 -2.90
C ASN A 154 26.22 -8.63 -4.05
N VAL A 155 24.92 -8.92 -4.09
CA VAL A 155 24.31 -9.67 -5.18
C VAL A 155 23.61 -8.68 -6.08
N THR A 156 24.24 -8.32 -7.21
CA THR A 156 23.54 -7.67 -8.33
C THR A 156 22.39 -8.57 -8.72
N HIS A 157 21.16 -8.13 -8.45
CA HIS A 157 19.99 -8.87 -8.87
C HIS A 157 19.90 -8.71 -10.39
N LYS A 158 19.97 -9.82 -11.13
CA LYS A 158 19.83 -9.79 -12.60
C LYS A 158 18.51 -9.15 -13.07
N LYS A 159 17.54 -8.93 -12.16
CA LYS A 159 16.26 -8.24 -12.38
C LYS A 159 16.33 -6.71 -12.21
N ASP A 160 17.50 -6.11 -11.97
CA ASP A 160 17.64 -4.67 -11.67
C ASP A 160 17.39 -3.71 -12.86
N GLN A 161 17.10 -4.23 -14.05
CA GLN A 161 16.94 -3.38 -15.23
C GLN A 161 15.48 -2.98 -15.45
N LEU A 162 14.99 -2.10 -14.58
CA LEU A 162 13.85 -1.25 -14.92
C LEU A 162 14.29 -0.24 -15.98
N THR A 163 13.45 -0.01 -16.98
CA THR A 163 13.66 1.06 -17.95
C THR A 163 13.66 2.42 -17.24
N GLN A 164 14.25 3.44 -17.86
CA GLN A 164 14.24 4.79 -17.29
C GLN A 164 12.81 5.28 -17.02
N GLN A 165 11.88 4.99 -17.94
CA GLN A 165 10.47 5.31 -17.79
C GLN A 165 9.82 4.59 -16.59
N GLU A 166 10.15 3.32 -16.35
CA GLU A 166 9.61 2.59 -15.20
C GLU A 166 10.19 3.10 -13.87
N LYS A 167 11.45 3.55 -13.86
CA LYS A 167 12.04 4.22 -12.70
C LYS A 167 11.32 5.53 -12.36
N GLU A 168 11.07 6.38 -13.35
CA GLU A 168 10.30 7.62 -13.17
C GLU A 168 8.88 7.35 -12.67
N ARG A 169 8.23 6.31 -13.19
CA ARG A 169 6.92 5.86 -12.71
C ARG A 169 6.98 5.38 -11.26
N GLN A 170 7.99 4.60 -10.90
CA GLN A 170 8.19 4.13 -9.53
C GLN A 170 8.48 5.28 -8.57
N ASP A 171 9.25 6.29 -8.97
CA ASP A 171 9.46 7.49 -8.17
C ASP A 171 8.15 8.24 -7.92
N TRP A 172 7.28 8.36 -8.93
CA TRP A 172 5.94 8.94 -8.76
C TRP A 172 5.08 8.15 -7.78
N ILE A 173 5.04 6.82 -7.93
CA ILE A 173 4.27 5.93 -7.05
C ILE A 173 4.76 6.05 -5.60
N ILE A 174 6.08 5.97 -5.39
CA ILE A 174 6.70 6.06 -4.07
C ILE A 174 6.41 7.42 -3.42
N LYS A 175 6.54 8.52 -4.18
CA LYS A 175 6.20 9.86 -3.70
C LYS A 175 4.75 9.93 -3.24
N ASN A 176 3.83 9.40 -4.03
CA ASN A 176 2.40 9.51 -3.77
C ASN A 176 1.93 8.62 -2.61
N ILE A 177 2.37 7.36 -2.56
CA ILE A 177 2.08 6.47 -1.43
C ILE A 177 2.73 7.01 -0.15
N GLY A 178 3.99 7.44 -0.22
CA GLY A 178 4.67 8.06 0.93
C GLY A 178 3.97 9.33 1.42
N GLY A 179 3.46 10.15 0.50
CA GLY A 179 2.65 11.33 0.81
C GLY A 179 1.35 10.98 1.53
N LEU A 180 0.63 9.95 1.05
CA LEU A 180 -0.55 9.43 1.75
C LEU A 180 -0.20 8.94 3.16
N LEU A 181 0.83 8.10 3.30
CA LEU A 181 1.21 7.58 4.62
C LEU A 181 1.60 8.70 5.60
N ARG A 182 2.24 9.77 5.11
CA ARG A 182 2.62 10.92 5.95
C ARG A 182 1.42 11.76 6.37
N VAL A 183 0.50 12.06 5.46
CA VAL A 183 -0.63 12.96 5.76
C VAL A 183 -1.73 12.27 6.58
N ALA A 184 -1.69 10.93 6.70
CA ALA A 184 -2.68 10.13 7.42
C ALA A 184 -2.88 10.55 8.89
N SER A 185 -1.87 11.14 9.54
CA SER A 185 -1.96 11.66 10.91
C SER A 185 -2.62 13.03 11.01
N ASP A 186 -2.62 13.80 9.92
CA ASP A 186 -2.87 15.24 9.94
C ASP A 186 -4.25 15.60 9.39
N ILE A 187 -4.93 14.64 8.74
CA ILE A 187 -6.25 14.86 8.13
C ILE A 187 -7.31 13.94 8.72
N GLU A 188 -8.54 14.43 8.70
CA GLU A 188 -9.69 13.55 8.92
C GLU A 188 -9.82 12.54 7.76
N PRO A 189 -10.14 11.26 8.05
CA PRO A 189 -10.34 10.25 7.03
C PRO A 189 -11.34 10.74 5.96
N PRO A 190 -10.91 10.84 4.69
CA PRO A 190 -11.75 11.42 3.65
C PRO A 190 -12.98 10.54 3.42
N LYS A 191 -14.07 11.19 3.00
CA LYS A 191 -15.29 10.50 2.54
C LYS A 191 -15.22 10.26 1.04
N THR A 192 -15.95 9.26 0.57
CA THR A 192 -16.02 8.92 -0.84
C THR A 192 -16.44 10.10 -1.72
N ASP A 193 -17.41 10.90 -1.27
CA ASP A 193 -17.91 12.07 -2.00
C ASP A 193 -16.83 13.08 -2.36
N ARG A 194 -15.84 13.25 -1.48
CA ARG A 194 -14.68 14.12 -1.72
C ARG A 194 -13.89 13.64 -2.93
N ILE A 195 -13.62 12.33 -3.00
CA ILE A 195 -12.88 11.74 -4.12
C ILE A 195 -13.66 11.92 -5.42
N PHE A 196 -14.98 11.71 -5.39
CA PHE A 196 -15.83 11.94 -6.56
C PHE A 196 -15.82 13.40 -7.02
N PHE A 197 -15.92 14.33 -6.07
CA PHE A 197 -15.87 15.76 -6.35
C PHE A 197 -14.55 16.14 -7.04
N ILE A 198 -13.41 15.72 -6.49
CA ILE A 198 -12.10 16.04 -7.05
C ILE A 198 -11.88 15.35 -8.40
N VAL A 199 -12.23 14.07 -8.55
CA VAL A 199 -12.14 13.36 -9.83
C VAL A 199 -13.00 14.04 -10.90
N ASN A 200 -14.20 14.53 -10.54
CA ASN A 200 -15.04 15.28 -11.46
C ASN A 200 -14.40 16.61 -11.85
N GLN A 201 -13.77 17.33 -10.92
CA GLN A 201 -13.03 18.55 -11.28
C GLN A 201 -11.88 18.25 -12.25
N ILE A 202 -11.12 17.18 -12.00
CA ILE A 202 -10.05 16.74 -12.90
C ILE A 202 -10.61 16.43 -14.30
N TYR A 203 -11.73 15.70 -14.37
CA TYR A 203 -12.40 15.36 -15.63
C TYR A 203 -12.83 16.62 -16.40
N GLU A 204 -13.49 17.57 -15.75
CA GLU A 204 -13.94 18.80 -16.40
C GLU A 204 -12.76 19.71 -16.82
N LYS A 205 -11.76 19.88 -15.95
CA LYS A 205 -10.66 20.83 -16.18
C LYS A 205 -9.58 20.32 -17.11
N LEU A 206 -9.19 19.05 -16.99
CA LEU A 206 -8.06 18.49 -17.74
C LEU A 206 -8.50 17.66 -18.94
N PHE A 207 -9.64 16.97 -18.83
CA PHE A 207 -10.17 16.16 -19.94
C PHE A 207 -11.25 16.88 -20.74
N GLN A 208 -11.75 18.04 -20.30
CA GLN A 208 -12.74 18.85 -21.01
C GLN A 208 -14.00 18.06 -21.42
N GLY A 209 -14.38 17.08 -20.61
CA GLY A 209 -15.51 16.18 -20.91
C GLY A 209 -15.21 15.07 -21.92
N ASP A 210 -13.97 14.93 -22.42
CA ASP A 210 -13.58 13.85 -23.32
C ASP A 210 -13.56 12.50 -22.57
N LYS A 211 -14.67 11.76 -22.73
CA LYS A 211 -14.87 10.46 -22.09
C LYS A 211 -13.91 9.40 -22.62
N ASP A 212 -13.61 9.41 -23.91
CA ASP A 212 -12.78 8.39 -24.55
C ASP A 212 -11.31 8.56 -24.13
N LEU A 213 -10.83 9.80 -24.08
CA LEU A 213 -9.51 10.12 -23.55
C LEU A 213 -9.39 9.73 -22.07
N PHE A 214 -10.40 10.02 -21.25
CA PHE A 214 -10.39 9.63 -19.84
C PHE A 214 -10.37 8.11 -19.66
N CYS A 215 -11.23 7.38 -20.39
CA CYS A 215 -11.27 5.92 -20.36
C CYS A 215 -9.93 5.31 -20.80
N LYS A 216 -9.32 5.86 -21.86
CA LYS A 216 -8.01 5.44 -22.36
C LYS A 216 -6.88 5.66 -21.34
N CYS A 217 -6.86 6.81 -20.66
CA CYS A 217 -5.84 7.11 -19.65
C CYS A 217 -5.97 6.22 -18.42
N MET A 218 -7.21 5.93 -18.02
CA MET A 218 -7.49 5.17 -16.80
C MET A 218 -7.50 3.65 -17.02
N ASP A 219 -7.40 3.19 -18.27
CA ASP A 219 -7.59 1.79 -18.67
C ASP A 219 -8.94 1.25 -18.15
N LEU A 220 -9.99 2.08 -18.29
CA LEU A 220 -11.35 1.78 -17.82
C LEU A 220 -12.30 1.63 -19.00
N HIS A 221 -13.23 0.68 -18.88
CA HIS A 221 -14.35 0.59 -19.80
C HIS A 221 -15.41 1.65 -19.48
N SER A 222 -16.07 2.20 -20.50
CA SER A 222 -17.13 3.21 -20.40
C SER A 222 -18.26 2.87 -19.41
N ILE A 223 -18.56 1.58 -19.22
CA ILE A 223 -19.61 1.08 -18.32
C ILE A 223 -19.17 1.18 -16.85
N THR A 224 -17.90 0.86 -16.58
CA THR A 224 -17.31 0.95 -15.24
C THR A 224 -17.33 2.39 -14.75
N LEU A 225 -16.98 3.34 -15.63
CA LEU A 225 -17.02 4.77 -15.34
C LEU A 225 -18.44 5.26 -14.97
N CYS A 226 -19.45 4.88 -15.75
CA CYS A 226 -20.84 5.22 -15.45
C CYS A 226 -21.30 4.65 -14.10
N THR A 227 -20.85 3.43 -13.77
CA THR A 227 -21.19 2.78 -12.49
C THR A 227 -20.55 3.51 -11.32
N MET A 228 -19.29 3.93 -11.44
CA MET A 228 -18.60 4.72 -10.42
C MET A 228 -19.33 6.04 -10.17
N LYS A 229 -19.69 6.78 -11.22
CA LYS A 229 -20.40 8.07 -11.13
C LYS A 229 -21.72 7.98 -10.35
N ASN A 230 -22.44 6.86 -10.48
CA ASN A 230 -23.79 6.72 -9.92
C ASN A 230 -23.82 6.12 -8.50
N LYS A 231 -22.75 5.45 -8.05
CA LYS A 231 -22.80 4.64 -6.81
C LYS A 231 -21.81 5.07 -5.72
N GLN A 232 -21.06 6.15 -5.92
CA GLN A 232 -20.06 6.64 -4.95
C GLN A 232 -19.25 5.51 -4.30
N THR A 233 -18.69 4.63 -5.13
CA THR A 233 -17.99 3.42 -4.67
C THR A 233 -16.55 3.73 -4.27
N LYS A 234 -16.01 2.93 -3.34
CA LYS A 234 -14.58 2.92 -3.04
C LYS A 234 -13.77 2.67 -4.32
N VAL A 235 -12.61 3.30 -4.42
CA VAL A 235 -11.72 3.25 -5.59
C VAL A 235 -10.51 2.38 -5.32
N HIS A 236 -9.96 1.75 -6.36
CA HIS A 236 -8.70 1.04 -6.24
C HIS A 236 -7.55 2.05 -6.11
N LEU A 237 -6.58 1.76 -5.25
CA LEU A 237 -5.36 2.59 -5.11
C LEU A 237 -4.65 2.74 -6.46
N ASP A 238 -4.59 1.66 -7.24
CA ASP A 238 -4.06 1.63 -8.60
C ASP A 238 -4.69 2.69 -9.52
N SER A 239 -6.03 2.81 -9.48
CA SER A 239 -6.76 3.79 -10.27
C SER A 239 -6.43 5.22 -9.85
N LEU A 240 -6.30 5.49 -8.55
CA LEU A 240 -5.89 6.81 -8.08
C LEU A 240 -4.44 7.14 -8.48
N LEU A 241 -3.52 6.19 -8.37
CA LEU A 241 -2.12 6.36 -8.79
C LEU A 241 -2.01 6.61 -10.30
N LYS A 242 -2.78 5.87 -11.11
CA LYS A 242 -2.90 6.09 -12.55
C LYS A 242 -3.42 7.50 -12.87
N LEU A 243 -4.53 7.91 -12.24
CA LEU A 243 -5.08 9.25 -12.42
C LEU A 243 -4.05 10.32 -12.07
N SER A 244 -3.40 10.16 -10.92
CA SER A 244 -2.37 11.06 -10.42
C SER A 244 -1.22 11.18 -11.42
N TYR A 245 -0.70 10.05 -11.90
CA TYR A 245 0.40 10.03 -12.88
C TYR A 245 -0.01 10.67 -14.22
N CYS A 246 -1.21 10.37 -14.72
CA CYS A 246 -1.70 10.90 -15.98
C CYS A 246 -1.99 12.41 -15.93
N THR A 247 -2.34 12.95 -14.76
CA THR A 247 -2.77 14.36 -14.63
C THR A 247 -1.70 15.24 -13.98
N GLY A 248 -0.69 14.63 -13.37
CA GLY A 248 0.30 15.33 -12.55
C GLY A 248 -0.26 15.83 -11.21
N VAL A 249 -1.49 15.49 -10.83
CA VAL A 249 -2.10 15.85 -9.54
C VAL A 249 -1.66 14.84 -8.48
N ASP A 250 -1.10 15.29 -7.35
CA ASP A 250 -0.64 14.36 -6.32
C ASP A 250 -1.84 13.77 -5.54
N LEU A 251 -1.69 12.55 -5.03
CA LEU A 251 -2.71 11.88 -4.21
C LEU A 251 -3.02 12.66 -2.94
N VAL A 252 -2.02 13.33 -2.37
CA VAL A 252 -2.23 14.23 -1.21
C VAL A 252 -3.22 15.33 -1.58
N ASP A 253 -3.07 15.96 -2.74
CA ASP A 253 -4.01 16.99 -3.20
C ASP A 253 -5.42 16.40 -3.35
N ILE A 254 -5.53 15.21 -3.95
CA ILE A 254 -6.81 14.53 -4.16
C ILE A 254 -7.53 14.22 -2.85
N VAL A 255 -6.81 13.83 -1.80
CA VAL A 255 -7.43 13.42 -0.54
C VAL A 255 -7.57 14.55 0.48
N SER A 256 -6.77 15.62 0.40
CA SER A 256 -6.66 16.62 1.49
C SER A 256 -6.94 18.08 1.08
N THR A 257 -6.83 18.45 -0.21
CA THR A 257 -7.01 19.86 -0.63
C THR A 257 -8.38 20.13 -1.24
N ASP A 258 -9.00 21.25 -0.89
CA ASP A 258 -10.32 21.62 -1.43
C ASP A 258 -10.22 22.25 -2.82
N THR A 259 -9.05 22.77 -3.16
CA THR A 259 -8.73 23.38 -4.46
C THR A 259 -7.40 22.88 -4.97
N ILE A 260 -7.41 22.27 -6.15
CA ILE A 260 -6.18 21.86 -6.85
C ILE A 260 -5.58 23.08 -7.55
N ASN A 261 -4.26 23.22 -7.46
CA ASN A 261 -3.52 24.16 -8.31
C ASN A 261 -3.34 23.55 -9.71
N TRP A 262 -3.93 24.21 -10.72
CA TRP A 262 -3.96 23.74 -12.10
C TRP A 262 -2.83 24.27 -12.99
N ALA A 263 -2.02 25.21 -12.51
CA ALA A 263 -1.12 26.03 -13.35
C ALA A 263 -0.17 25.23 -14.27
N ASP A 264 0.19 24.00 -13.89
CA ASP A 264 1.12 23.13 -14.63
C ASP A 264 0.58 21.72 -14.88
N LYS A 265 -0.72 21.49 -14.69
CA LYS A 265 -1.33 20.16 -14.80
C LYS A 265 -1.79 19.90 -16.24
N ILE A 266 -1.25 18.85 -16.85
CA ILE A 266 -1.57 18.43 -18.21
C ILE A 266 -1.84 16.94 -18.28
N VAL A 267 -2.73 16.52 -19.18
CA VAL A 267 -3.01 15.10 -19.42
C VAL A 267 -1.85 14.46 -20.18
N ARG A 268 -1.24 13.45 -19.56
CA ARG A 268 -0.22 12.57 -20.12
C ARG A 268 -0.91 11.26 -20.52
N VAL A 269 -1.00 10.99 -21.82
CA VAL A 269 -1.59 9.73 -22.31
C VAL A 269 -0.54 8.61 -22.21
N PRO A 270 -0.82 7.51 -21.51
CA PRO A 270 0.07 6.35 -21.49
C PRO A 270 0.25 5.79 -22.91
N SER A 271 1.48 5.54 -23.33
CA SER A 271 1.75 4.83 -24.59
C SER A 271 1.17 3.41 -24.54
N ILE A 272 0.58 2.96 -25.65
CA ILE A 272 -0.26 1.74 -25.80
C ILE A 272 0.45 0.43 -25.38
N HIS A 273 1.76 0.45 -25.15
CA HIS A 273 2.56 -0.72 -24.73
C HIS A 273 2.72 -0.90 -23.21
N ASN A 274 2.10 -0.06 -22.38
CA ASN A 274 2.32 -0.05 -20.92
C ASN A 274 1.21 -0.76 -20.11
N THR A 275 0.82 -1.98 -20.49
CA THR A 275 -0.13 -2.84 -19.75
C THR A 275 0.56 -3.72 -18.70
N SER A 276 1.62 -3.24 -18.06
CA SER A 276 2.07 -3.83 -16.80
C SER A 276 1.36 -3.11 -15.66
N SER A 277 0.82 -3.89 -14.72
CA SER A 277 0.16 -3.40 -13.50
C SER A 277 0.89 -2.18 -12.94
N PHE A 278 0.12 -1.13 -12.65
CA PHE A 278 0.59 -0.03 -11.82
C PHE A 278 0.79 -0.52 -10.39
#